data_AF-A0A6V8I963-F1
#
_entry.id   AF-A0A6V8I963-F1
#
_cell.length_a   1.000
_cell.length_b   1.000
_cell.length_c   1.000
_cell.angle_alpha   90.00
_cell.angle_beta   90.00
_cell.angle_gamma   90.00
#
_symmetry.space_group_name_H-M   'P 1'
#
loop_
_entity.id
_entity.type
_entity.pdbx_description
1 polymer ?
#
loop_
_entity_poly.entity_id
_entity_poly.type
_entity_poly.pdbx_seq_one_letter_code
_entity_poly.pdbx_strand_id
1 'polypeptide(L)'
;MSQRRKTQLAFDPHLERMVAQSDPTGRMKAKLSGSFYAFDAYFCELCENQTEYSVVTNSPVVVKKLKRGNAKLVPLTDKMIESARARSLKVAERYRLALSGKYGPYEVGKMLMRYCDSTELRADYSYEGFLEHIEPKMRLSEHSRHGDLAWPTRLSGSDPNGPKPSKLYCENHNPRRSTESRRAYQRDRRFIWEYRALIEQIWSLCINNLTRAHWDIEDQVYVRREAYRQVQAIRSSASMIHDLLSEGTLNQSEIARKLGISRQAVSAAVKKRAQKKVRRQES
;
A
#
# COMPACT_ATOMS: atom_id res chain seq x y z
N MET A 1 11.60 42.13 -6.30
CA MET A 1 10.77 42.07 -7.53
C MET A 1 9.93 40.81 -7.49
N SER A 2 8.60 40.93 -7.39
CA SER A 2 7.67 39.78 -7.30
C SER A 2 7.41 39.24 -8.70
N GLN A 3 7.91 38.03 -9.01
CA GLN A 3 7.51 37.32 -10.23
C GLN A 3 6.00 37.02 -10.14
N ARG A 4 5.20 37.73 -10.94
CA ARG A 4 3.78 37.40 -11.15
C ARG A 4 3.70 35.95 -11.64
N ARG A 5 3.14 35.07 -10.81
CA ARG A 5 2.85 33.67 -11.18
C ARG A 5 1.93 33.69 -12.40
N LYS A 6 2.27 32.94 -13.45
CA LYS A 6 1.36 32.71 -14.57
C LYS A 6 0.21 31.84 -14.04
N THR A 7 -0.96 32.46 -13.92
CA THR A 7 -2.21 31.80 -13.53
C THR A 7 -3.00 31.55 -14.80
N GLN A 8 -3.39 30.31 -15.05
CA GLN A 8 -4.27 29.93 -16.14
C GLN A 8 -5.59 29.43 -15.59
N LEU A 9 -6.69 29.66 -16.30
CA LEU A 9 -7.98 29.07 -15.94
C LEU A 9 -8.00 27.63 -16.46
N ALA A 10 -8.11 26.67 -15.55
CA ALA A 10 -8.23 25.25 -15.86
C ALA A 10 -9.55 24.72 -15.27
N PHE A 11 -10.18 23.78 -15.97
CA PHE A 11 -11.37 23.10 -15.45
C PHE A 11 -10.94 22.15 -14.33
N ASP A 12 -11.53 22.31 -13.14
CA ASP A 12 -11.32 21.40 -12.02
C ASP A 12 -12.39 20.29 -12.07
N PRO A 13 -12.03 19.05 -12.43
CA PRO A 13 -12.99 17.96 -12.58
C PRO A 13 -13.56 17.48 -11.25
N HIS A 14 -12.96 17.83 -10.11
CA HIS A 14 -13.49 17.49 -8.79
C HIS A 14 -14.54 18.51 -8.30
N LEU A 15 -14.44 19.76 -8.76
CA LEU A 15 -15.37 20.84 -8.42
C LEU A 15 -16.36 21.16 -9.55
N GLU A 16 -16.21 20.51 -10.71
CA GLU A 16 -17.00 20.71 -11.93
C GLU A 16 -17.10 22.19 -12.37
N ARG A 17 -16.02 22.97 -12.18
CA ARG A 17 -15.98 24.41 -12.53
C ARG A 17 -14.58 24.88 -12.94
N MET A 18 -14.52 26.02 -13.65
CA MET A 18 -13.25 26.67 -14.00
C MET A 18 -12.62 27.30 -12.74
N VAL A 19 -11.36 26.95 -12.47
CA VAL A 19 -10.57 27.51 -11.37
C VAL A 19 -9.25 28.08 -11.87
N ALA A 20 -8.75 29.11 -11.21
CA ALA A 20 -7.44 29.67 -11.52
C ALA A 20 -6.34 28.75 -10.96
N GLN A 21 -5.61 28.09 -11.85
CA GLN A 21 -4.49 27.20 -11.53
C GLN A 21 -3.16 27.91 -11.82
N SER A 22 -2.25 27.92 -10.84
CA SER A 22 -0.89 28.43 -11.02
C SER A 22 0.07 27.30 -11.36
N ASP A 23 1.04 27.55 -12.24
CA ASP A 23 2.12 26.58 -12.52
C ASP A 23 2.77 26.06 -11.22
N PRO A 24 3.03 24.73 -11.13
CA PRO A 24 3.67 24.15 -9.96
C PRO A 24 5.07 24.73 -9.79
N THR A 25 5.34 25.26 -8.58
CA THR A 25 6.64 25.80 -8.19
C THR A 25 7.77 24.77 -8.37
N GLY A 26 9.03 25.19 -8.50
CA GLY A 26 10.18 24.28 -8.60
C GLY A 26 10.24 23.23 -7.47
N ARG A 27 9.75 23.58 -6.27
CA ARG A 27 9.60 22.66 -5.13
C ARG A 27 8.49 21.62 -5.32
N MET A 28 7.39 21.97 -5.98
CA MET A 28 6.32 21.03 -6.36
C MET A 28 6.77 20.12 -7.51
N LYS A 29 7.48 20.66 -8.50
CA LYS A 29 8.14 19.85 -9.54
C LYS A 29 9.14 18.86 -8.93
N ALA A 30 9.93 19.28 -7.94
CA ALA A 30 10.85 18.41 -7.20
C ALA A 30 10.15 17.30 -6.37
N LYS A 31 8.94 17.56 -5.88
CA LYS A 31 8.11 16.52 -5.20
C LYS A 31 7.51 15.53 -6.19
N LEU A 32 7.22 15.96 -7.40
CA LEU A 32 6.70 15.10 -8.49
C LEU A 32 7.83 14.36 -9.22
N SER A 33 9.07 14.87 -9.20
CA SER A 33 10.25 14.23 -9.78
C SER A 33 10.90 13.16 -8.90
N GLY A 34 10.38 12.92 -7.69
CA GLY A 34 10.86 11.87 -6.80
C GLY A 34 10.29 10.49 -7.14
N SER A 35 10.25 10.09 -8.40
CA SER A 35 9.48 8.89 -8.81
C SER A 35 10.11 7.56 -8.36
N PHE A 36 11.40 7.52 -8.03
CA PHE A 36 12.06 6.30 -7.55
C PHE A 36 11.85 6.04 -6.05
N TYR A 37 11.77 7.10 -5.23
CA TYR A 37 11.65 7.01 -3.75
C TYR A 37 10.27 7.39 -3.21
N ALA A 38 9.35 7.86 -4.06
CA ALA A 38 7.98 8.15 -3.65
C ALA A 38 7.26 6.87 -3.19
N PHE A 39 7.49 5.73 -3.86
CA PHE A 39 6.89 4.44 -3.54
C PHE A 39 7.47 3.80 -2.27
N ASP A 40 8.74 4.05 -1.94
CA ASP A 40 9.32 3.54 -0.69
C ASP A 40 8.63 4.11 0.55
N ALA A 41 8.10 5.33 0.45
CA ALA A 41 7.27 5.89 1.52
C ALA A 41 5.91 5.18 1.68
N TYR A 42 5.52 4.29 0.75
CA TYR A 42 4.30 3.48 0.83
C TYR A 42 4.51 2.13 1.50
N PHE A 43 5.74 1.60 1.56
CA PHE A 43 6.00 0.27 2.12
C PHE A 43 6.95 0.31 3.31
N CYS A 44 6.68 -0.54 4.30
CA CYS A 44 7.54 -0.72 5.46
C CYS A 44 8.92 -1.22 5.03
N GLU A 45 9.99 -0.70 5.65
CA GLU A 45 11.35 -1.17 5.37
C GLU A 45 11.63 -2.60 5.86
N LEU A 46 10.79 -3.14 6.75
CA LEU A 46 11.01 -4.44 7.40
C LEU A 46 10.04 -5.53 6.96
N CYS A 47 9.00 -5.19 6.19
CA CYS A 47 8.02 -6.14 5.69
C CYS A 47 7.33 -5.63 4.42
N GLU A 48 6.35 -6.36 3.91
CA GLU A 48 5.56 -5.98 2.74
C GLU A 48 4.40 -5.02 3.05
N ASN A 49 4.13 -4.73 4.33
CA ASN A 49 2.98 -3.91 4.73
C ASN A 49 3.17 -2.43 4.40
N GLN A 50 2.04 -1.71 4.31
CA GLN A 50 2.04 -0.27 4.11
C GLN A 50 2.61 0.50 5.32
N THR A 51 3.27 1.64 5.08
CA THR A 51 3.76 2.52 6.15
C THR A 51 2.59 3.23 6.84
N GLU A 52 2.76 3.65 8.09
CA GLU A 52 1.75 4.46 8.77
C GLU A 52 1.43 5.74 7.98
N TYR A 53 2.43 6.36 7.35
CA TYR A 53 2.24 7.55 6.53
C TYR A 53 1.29 7.29 5.36
N SER A 54 1.53 6.20 4.61
CA SER A 54 0.69 5.85 3.47
C SER A 54 -0.74 5.49 3.86
N VAL A 55 -0.92 4.77 4.98
CA VAL A 55 -2.23 4.48 5.55
C VAL A 55 -3.00 5.76 5.86
N VAL A 56 -2.33 6.76 6.45
CA VAL A 56 -2.92 8.06 6.77
C VAL A 56 -3.25 8.87 5.52
N THR A 57 -2.35 8.93 4.54
CA THR A 57 -2.60 9.69 3.30
C THR A 57 -3.68 9.06 2.43
N ASN A 58 -3.89 7.75 2.52
CA ASN A 58 -4.89 7.02 1.74
C ASN A 58 -6.25 6.89 2.45
N SER A 59 -6.37 7.36 3.69
CA SER A 59 -7.59 7.26 4.50
C SER A 59 -8.22 8.63 4.74
N PRO A 60 -8.91 9.23 3.75
CA PRO A 60 -9.56 10.51 3.95
C PRO A 60 -10.67 10.42 5.00
N VAL A 61 -10.92 11.55 5.67
CA VAL A 61 -11.97 11.71 6.68
C VAL A 61 -12.92 12.83 6.26
N VAL A 62 -14.12 12.85 6.84
CA VAL A 62 -15.13 13.87 6.54
C VAL A 62 -15.21 14.87 7.69
N VAL A 63 -15.27 16.16 7.37
CA VAL A 63 -15.50 17.26 8.30
C VAL A 63 -17.00 17.33 8.60
N LYS A 64 -17.38 16.89 9.80
CA LYS A 64 -18.76 17.00 10.30
C LYS A 64 -18.93 18.29 11.10
N LYS A 65 -19.80 19.17 10.60
CA LYS A 65 -20.24 20.37 11.35
C LYS A 65 -21.20 19.95 12.47
N LEU A 66 -20.93 20.43 13.68
CA LEU A 66 -21.71 20.21 14.89
C LEU A 66 -22.65 21.39 15.14
N LYS A 67 -23.66 21.18 16.01
CA LYS A 67 -24.49 22.27 16.51
C LYS A 67 -23.58 23.32 17.19
N ARG A 68 -23.84 24.60 16.94
CA ARG A 68 -23.03 25.78 17.38
C ARG A 68 -21.75 26.09 16.58
N GLY A 69 -21.62 25.59 15.34
CA GLY A 69 -20.56 26.01 14.42
C GLY A 69 -19.21 25.31 14.61
N ASN A 70 -19.07 24.45 15.61
CA ASN A 70 -17.90 23.60 15.78
C ASN A 70 -17.82 22.55 14.66
N ALA A 71 -16.63 22.10 14.29
CA ALA A 71 -16.43 21.02 13.34
C ALA A 71 -15.53 19.94 13.92
N LYS A 72 -15.77 18.67 13.54
CA LYS A 72 -14.89 17.56 13.90
C LYS A 72 -14.61 16.68 12.69
N LEU A 73 -13.42 16.09 12.67
CA LEU A 73 -13.07 15.06 11.69
C LEU A 73 -13.69 13.73 12.12
N VAL A 74 -14.36 13.06 11.19
CA VAL A 74 -14.99 11.75 11.42
C VAL A 74 -14.52 10.79 10.33
N PRO A 75 -14.08 9.57 10.71
CA PRO A 75 -13.78 8.52 9.73
C PRO A 75 -14.95 8.24 8.81
N LEU A 76 -14.64 7.79 7.60
CA LEU A 76 -15.64 7.22 6.71
C LEU A 76 -16.27 5.99 7.36
N THR A 77 -17.58 5.88 7.27
CA THR A 77 -18.31 4.68 7.73
C THR A 77 -18.34 3.63 6.63
N ASP A 78 -18.48 2.35 6.97
CA ASP A 78 -18.56 1.26 5.99
C ASP A 78 -19.69 1.50 4.98
N LYS A 79 -20.83 2.01 5.44
CA LYS A 79 -21.94 2.39 4.57
C LYS A 79 -21.55 3.44 3.51
N MET A 80 -20.70 4.41 3.86
CA MET A 80 -20.23 5.44 2.92
C MET A 80 -19.29 4.82 1.88
N ILE A 81 -18.42 3.91 2.31
CA ILE A 81 -17.48 3.18 1.46
C ILE A 81 -18.26 2.26 0.49
N GLU A 82 -19.26 1.55 0.97
CA GLU A 82 -20.13 0.70 0.15
C GLU A 82 -20.97 1.51 -0.85
N SER A 83 -21.51 2.65 -0.44
CA SER A 83 -22.26 3.55 -1.33
C SER A 83 -21.38 4.08 -2.46
N ALA A 84 -20.14 4.49 -2.14
CA ALA A 84 -19.12 4.86 -3.11
C ALA A 84 -18.86 3.74 -4.14
N ARG A 85 -18.64 2.52 -3.65
CA ARG A 85 -18.39 1.34 -4.50
C ARG A 85 -19.61 0.99 -5.37
N ALA A 86 -20.82 1.04 -4.82
CA ALA A 86 -22.03 0.76 -5.57
C ALA A 86 -22.22 1.78 -6.70
N ARG A 87 -21.91 3.06 -6.46
CA ARG A 87 -22.00 4.10 -7.49
C ARG A 87 -20.96 3.93 -8.59
N SER A 88 -19.70 3.60 -8.26
CA SER A 88 -18.69 3.34 -9.29
C SER A 88 -19.08 2.17 -10.18
N LEU A 89 -19.50 1.05 -9.59
CA LEU A 89 -19.96 -0.13 -10.33
C LEU A 89 -21.16 0.18 -11.22
N LYS A 90 -22.11 1.00 -10.76
CA LYS A 90 -23.27 1.40 -11.58
C LYS A 90 -22.85 2.21 -12.82
N VAL A 91 -21.87 3.11 -12.68
CA VAL A 91 -21.36 3.91 -13.81
C VAL A 91 -20.53 3.02 -14.75
N ALA A 92 -19.71 2.12 -14.20
CA ALA A 92 -18.94 1.16 -14.99
C ALA A 92 -19.86 0.24 -15.80
N GLU A 93 -20.94 -0.25 -15.19
CA GLU A 93 -21.90 -1.13 -15.85
C GLU A 93 -22.62 -0.42 -17.01
N ARG A 94 -22.94 0.87 -16.84
CA ARG A 94 -23.44 1.69 -17.95
C ARG A 94 -22.41 1.79 -19.09
N TYR A 95 -21.13 1.93 -18.77
CA TYR A 95 -20.06 1.96 -19.76
C TYR A 95 -19.92 0.62 -20.49
N ARG A 96 -19.99 -0.50 -19.76
CA ARG A 96 -20.01 -1.86 -20.34
C ARG A 96 -21.15 -2.04 -21.34
N LEU A 97 -22.34 -1.56 -21.00
CA LEU A 97 -23.51 -1.57 -21.90
C LEU A 97 -23.34 -0.59 -23.07
N ALA A 98 -22.65 0.53 -22.89
CA ALA A 98 -22.33 1.45 -23.98
C ALA A 98 -21.35 0.82 -24.97
N LEU A 99 -20.33 0.08 -24.48
CA LEU A 99 -19.39 -0.67 -25.31
C LEU A 99 -20.10 -1.72 -26.18
N SER A 100 -21.18 -2.33 -25.68
CA SER A 100 -22.00 -3.27 -26.46
C SER A 100 -22.95 -2.58 -27.46
N GLY A 101 -22.86 -1.25 -27.62
CA GLY A 101 -23.68 -0.46 -28.54
C GLY A 101 -25.09 -0.15 -28.05
N LYS A 102 -25.47 -0.51 -26.82
CA LYS A 102 -26.86 -0.37 -26.32
C LYS A 102 -27.40 1.06 -26.37
N TYR A 103 -26.52 2.05 -26.22
CA TYR A 103 -26.88 3.47 -26.15
C TYR A 103 -26.49 4.26 -27.40
N GLY A 104 -26.14 3.57 -28.49
CA GLY A 104 -25.68 4.18 -29.73
C GLY A 104 -24.17 4.48 -29.76
N PRO A 105 -23.67 4.94 -30.92
CA PRO A 105 -22.23 4.97 -31.23
C PRO A 105 -21.43 6.02 -30.45
N TYR A 106 -22.09 7.06 -29.93
CA TYR A 106 -21.39 8.19 -29.30
C TYR A 106 -21.32 8.09 -27.77
N GLU A 107 -22.07 7.19 -27.13
CA GLU A 107 -22.18 7.17 -25.66
C GLU A 107 -20.86 6.81 -24.99
N VAL A 108 -20.09 5.87 -25.56
CA VAL A 108 -18.75 5.51 -25.09
C VAL A 108 -17.86 6.75 -25.04
N GLY A 109 -17.76 7.49 -26.16
CA GLY A 109 -16.98 8.72 -26.22
C GLY A 109 -17.43 9.79 -25.22
N LYS A 110 -18.76 9.96 -25.04
CA LYS A 110 -19.31 10.90 -24.04
C LYS A 110 -18.94 10.50 -22.62
N MET A 111 -19.00 9.21 -22.29
CA MET A 111 -18.65 8.72 -20.95
C MET A 111 -17.15 8.88 -20.68
N LEU A 112 -16.30 8.57 -21.66
CA LEU A 112 -14.85 8.79 -21.57
C LEU A 112 -14.54 10.27 -21.34
N MET A 113 -15.08 11.17 -22.16
CA MET A 113 -14.87 12.62 -22.01
C MET A 113 -15.40 13.18 -20.68
N ARG A 114 -16.45 12.57 -20.11
CA ARG A 114 -17.07 13.04 -18.86
C ARG A 114 -16.30 12.59 -17.62
N TYR A 115 -15.85 11.33 -17.61
CA TYR A 115 -15.33 10.70 -16.41
C TYR A 115 -13.81 10.54 -16.43
N CYS A 116 -13.18 10.56 -17.60
CA CYS A 116 -11.80 10.22 -17.78
C CYS A 116 -11.01 11.34 -18.49
N ASP A 117 -9.73 11.45 -18.15
CA ASP A 117 -8.77 12.18 -18.99
C ASP A 117 -8.17 11.17 -19.99
N SER A 118 -8.14 11.53 -21.27
CA SER A 118 -7.57 10.68 -22.33
C SER A 118 -6.10 10.33 -22.08
N THR A 119 -5.37 11.22 -21.40
CA THR A 119 -3.97 11.04 -21.01
C THR A 119 -3.84 10.04 -19.86
N GLU A 120 -4.79 10.06 -18.92
CA GLU A 120 -4.80 9.17 -17.76
C GLU A 120 -5.22 7.74 -18.15
N LEU A 121 -6.10 7.58 -19.14
CA LEU A 121 -6.53 6.26 -19.65
C LEU A 121 -5.42 5.52 -20.42
N ARG A 122 -4.39 6.21 -20.92
CA ARG A 122 -3.28 5.60 -21.68
C ARG A 122 -3.76 4.70 -22.84
N ALA A 123 -4.84 5.10 -23.51
CA ALA A 123 -5.52 4.34 -24.57
C ALA A 123 -6.11 2.98 -24.14
N ASP A 124 -6.20 2.69 -22.84
CA ASP A 124 -7.00 1.58 -22.33
C ASP A 124 -8.46 2.00 -22.20
N TYR A 125 -9.26 1.58 -23.18
CA TYR A 125 -10.71 1.81 -23.22
C TYR A 125 -11.53 0.60 -22.76
N SER A 126 -10.87 -0.41 -22.17
CA SER A 126 -11.54 -1.57 -21.62
C SER A 126 -12.50 -1.20 -20.48
N TYR A 127 -13.38 -2.13 -20.13
CA TYR A 127 -14.26 -1.96 -18.97
C TYR A 127 -13.44 -1.83 -17.68
N GLU A 128 -12.39 -2.63 -17.56
CA GLU A 128 -11.49 -2.70 -16.42
C GLU A 128 -10.72 -1.37 -16.26
N GLY A 129 -10.07 -0.89 -17.32
CA GLY A 129 -9.36 0.40 -17.31
C GLY A 129 -10.30 1.58 -17.01
N PHE A 130 -11.52 1.55 -17.54
CA PHE A 130 -12.53 2.55 -17.21
C PHE A 130 -12.92 2.49 -15.72
N LEU A 131 -13.17 1.30 -15.18
CA LEU A 131 -13.55 1.09 -13.78
C LEU A 131 -12.46 1.58 -12.81
N GLU A 132 -11.21 1.20 -13.05
CA GLU A 132 -10.06 1.66 -12.27
C GLU A 132 -9.98 3.18 -12.22
N HIS A 133 -10.29 3.83 -13.34
CA HIS A 133 -10.25 5.28 -13.45
C HIS A 133 -11.40 5.99 -12.70
N ILE A 134 -12.61 5.46 -12.80
CA ILE A 134 -13.78 6.11 -12.20
C ILE A 134 -13.95 5.83 -10.71
N GLU A 135 -13.44 4.69 -10.21
CA GLU A 135 -13.67 4.29 -8.82
C GLU A 135 -13.15 5.33 -7.82
N PRO A 136 -11.90 5.84 -7.92
CA PRO A 136 -11.41 6.87 -7.01
C PRO A 136 -12.24 8.17 -7.08
N LYS A 137 -12.65 8.57 -8.29
CA LYS A 137 -13.45 9.79 -8.51
C LYS A 137 -14.84 9.67 -7.89
N MET A 138 -15.51 8.53 -8.10
CA MET A 138 -16.82 8.25 -7.52
C MET A 138 -16.73 8.14 -6.00
N ARG A 139 -15.66 7.55 -5.47
CA ARG A 139 -15.41 7.47 -4.03
C ARG A 139 -15.29 8.86 -3.41
N LEU A 140 -14.47 9.74 -3.98
CA LEU A 140 -14.32 11.12 -3.50
C LEU A 140 -15.64 11.91 -3.61
N SER A 141 -16.35 11.77 -4.74
CA SER A 141 -17.64 12.43 -4.97
C SER A 141 -18.73 11.96 -4.00
N GLU A 142 -18.80 10.67 -3.70
CA GLU A 142 -19.77 10.16 -2.72
C GLU A 142 -19.43 10.62 -1.31
N HIS A 143 -18.16 10.57 -0.92
CA HIS A 143 -17.78 10.99 0.43
C HIS A 143 -18.00 12.50 0.66
N SER A 144 -17.79 13.34 -0.37
CA SER A 144 -17.99 14.78 -0.26
C SER A 144 -19.46 15.18 -0.05
N ARG A 145 -20.42 14.32 -0.39
CA ARG A 145 -21.85 14.54 -0.06
C ARG A 145 -22.13 14.54 1.44
N HIS A 146 -21.26 13.92 2.23
CA HIS A 146 -21.42 13.82 3.68
C HIS A 146 -20.70 14.94 4.44
N GLY A 147 -19.94 15.80 3.74
CA GLY A 147 -19.19 16.92 4.28
C GLY A 147 -17.87 17.15 3.56
N ASP A 148 -17.16 18.23 3.89
CA ASP A 148 -15.85 18.52 3.29
C ASP A 148 -14.85 17.40 3.61
N LEU A 149 -14.08 16.96 2.61
CA LEU A 149 -13.03 15.98 2.83
C LEU A 149 -11.80 16.64 3.44
N ALA A 150 -11.20 15.96 4.41
CA ALA A 150 -9.91 16.31 4.97
C ALA A 150 -9.02 15.07 5.00
N TRP A 151 -7.70 15.29 4.84
CA TRP A 151 -6.73 14.23 5.03
C TRP A 151 -6.23 14.26 6.48
N PRO A 152 -6.38 13.17 7.24
CA PRO A 152 -5.87 13.14 8.59
C PRO A 152 -4.35 13.24 8.55
N THR A 153 -3.75 13.75 9.63
CA THR A 153 -2.29 13.81 9.80
C THR A 153 -1.79 12.71 10.74
N ARG A 154 -2.72 11.88 11.24
CA ARG A 154 -2.49 10.81 12.22
C ARG A 154 -3.38 9.60 11.91
N LEU A 155 -3.02 8.43 12.43
CA LEU A 155 -3.83 7.22 12.31
C LEU A 155 -5.16 7.39 13.05
N SER A 156 -6.21 6.73 12.56
CA SER A 156 -7.51 6.73 13.23
C SER A 156 -7.38 6.17 14.65
N GLY A 157 -8.05 6.80 15.62
CA GLY A 157 -8.00 6.38 17.04
C GLY A 157 -6.69 6.69 17.78
N SER A 158 -5.70 7.31 17.13
CA SER A 158 -4.44 7.66 17.80
C SER A 158 -4.56 8.90 18.70
N ASP A 159 -3.83 8.90 19.81
CA ASP A 159 -3.72 10.02 20.73
C ASP A 159 -3.24 11.29 19.98
N PRO A 160 -3.92 12.45 20.14
CA PRO A 160 -3.47 13.74 19.60
C PRO A 160 -2.01 14.09 19.93
N ASN A 161 -1.54 13.68 21.11
CA ASN A 161 -0.18 13.88 21.61
C ASN A 161 0.75 12.70 21.31
N GLY A 162 0.24 11.64 20.70
CA GLY A 162 1.00 10.45 20.38
C GLY A 162 2.05 10.65 19.26
N PRO A 163 2.87 9.63 18.97
CA PRO A 163 3.86 9.67 17.91
C PRO A 163 3.22 9.95 16.54
N LYS A 164 3.89 10.78 15.73
CA LYS A 164 3.49 11.03 14.34
C LYS A 164 3.63 9.76 13.49
N PRO A 165 2.83 9.60 12.42
CA PRO A 165 2.96 8.51 11.47
C PRO A 165 4.38 8.39 10.92
N SER A 166 4.93 7.18 10.94
CA SER A 166 6.22 6.86 10.33
C SER A 166 6.11 6.76 8.80
N LYS A 167 7.06 7.37 8.09
CA LYS A 167 7.25 7.18 6.65
C LYS A 167 7.99 5.90 6.28
N LEU A 168 8.62 5.25 7.25
CA LEU A 168 9.52 4.10 7.03
C LEU A 168 8.92 2.78 7.51
N TYR A 169 7.98 2.84 8.46
CA TYR A 169 7.51 1.67 9.18
C TYR A 169 5.98 1.63 9.18
N CYS A 170 5.44 0.41 9.13
CA CYS A 170 4.04 0.17 9.47
C CYS A 170 3.83 0.29 10.99
N GLU A 171 2.57 0.29 11.44
CA GLU A 171 2.23 0.42 12.85
C GLU A 171 2.91 -0.65 13.72
N ASN A 172 2.93 -1.90 13.25
CA ASN A 172 3.53 -3.04 13.95
C ASN A 172 5.06 -3.00 14.01
N HIS A 173 5.72 -2.17 13.20
CA HIS A 173 7.18 -2.05 13.16
C HIS A 173 7.68 -0.70 13.68
N ASN A 174 6.80 0.23 14.03
CA ASN A 174 7.20 1.51 14.57
C ASN A 174 7.54 1.38 16.07
N PRO A 175 8.82 1.51 16.49
CA PRO A 175 9.24 1.26 17.88
C PRO A 175 8.67 2.26 18.91
N ARG A 176 8.04 3.33 18.42
CA ARG A 176 7.39 4.36 19.23
C ARG A 176 5.93 4.03 19.57
N ARG A 177 5.31 3.05 18.89
CA ARG A 177 3.88 2.69 19.09
C ARG A 177 3.65 1.83 20.32
N SER A 178 4.42 0.75 20.46
CA SER A 178 4.27 -0.18 21.57
C SER A 178 5.57 -0.93 21.86
N THR A 179 5.64 -1.55 23.04
CA THR A 179 6.73 -2.46 23.42
C THR A 179 6.80 -3.67 22.47
N GLU A 180 5.65 -4.16 22.02
CA GLU A 180 5.56 -5.22 21.02
C GLU A 180 6.12 -4.78 19.66
N SER A 181 5.73 -3.60 19.17
CA SER A 181 6.25 -3.06 17.91
C SER A 181 7.76 -2.85 17.96
N ARG A 182 8.28 -2.43 19.12
CA ARG A 182 9.73 -2.34 19.37
C ARG A 182 10.42 -3.70 19.31
N ARG A 183 9.82 -4.74 19.88
CA ARG A 183 10.36 -6.12 19.81
C ARG A 183 10.35 -6.63 18.36
N ALA A 184 9.25 -6.42 17.62
CA ALA A 184 9.13 -6.78 16.22
C ALA A 184 10.20 -6.07 15.37
N TYR A 185 10.36 -4.75 15.55
CA TYR A 185 11.43 -3.98 14.92
C TYR A 185 12.82 -4.56 15.22
N GLN A 186 13.15 -4.82 16.50
CA GLN A 186 14.47 -5.36 16.87
C GLN A 186 14.73 -6.76 16.29
N ARG A 187 13.68 -7.58 16.19
CA ARG A 187 13.73 -8.91 15.62
C ARG A 187 13.96 -8.87 14.11
N ASP A 188 13.34 -7.91 13.42
CA ASP A 188 13.25 -7.86 11.95
C ASP A 188 14.36 -6.99 11.34
N ARG A 189 14.81 -5.94 12.03
CA ARG A 189 15.87 -5.02 11.55
C ARG A 189 17.20 -5.73 11.25
N ARG A 190 17.43 -6.92 11.81
CA ARG A 190 18.64 -7.71 11.56
C ARG A 190 18.71 -8.24 10.14
N PHE A 191 17.56 -8.38 9.49
CA PHE A 191 17.41 -8.94 8.15
C PHE A 191 17.10 -7.87 7.10
N ILE A 192 17.27 -6.58 7.45
CA ILE A 192 16.91 -5.46 6.56
C ILE A 192 17.76 -5.46 5.28
N TRP A 193 19.03 -5.84 5.39
CA TRP A 193 19.95 -5.85 4.26
C TRP A 193 19.65 -7.01 3.32
N GLU A 194 19.35 -8.19 3.85
CA GLU A 194 18.91 -9.36 3.11
C GLU A 194 17.59 -9.08 2.39
N TYR A 195 16.65 -8.42 3.06
CA TYR A 195 15.38 -8.04 2.44
C TYR A 195 15.58 -7.07 1.27
N ARG A 196 16.40 -6.03 1.44
CA ARG A 196 16.71 -5.07 0.37
C ARG A 196 17.46 -5.72 -0.78
N ALA A 197 18.45 -6.58 -0.50
CA ALA A 197 19.19 -7.31 -1.51
C ALA A 197 18.26 -8.23 -2.34
N LEU A 198 17.32 -8.90 -1.68
CA LEU A 198 16.32 -9.74 -2.37
C LEU A 198 15.38 -8.91 -3.25
N ILE A 199 14.93 -7.73 -2.78
CA ILE A 199 14.15 -6.80 -3.62
C ILE A 199 14.92 -6.42 -4.89
N GLU A 200 16.19 -6.03 -4.75
CA GLU A 200 17.04 -5.65 -5.89
C GLU A 200 17.28 -6.82 -6.86
N GLN A 201 17.53 -8.02 -6.33
CA GLN A 201 17.72 -9.24 -7.14
C GLN A 201 16.46 -9.60 -7.92
N ILE A 202 15.30 -9.62 -7.27
CA ILE A 202 14.02 -9.94 -7.92
C ILE A 202 13.71 -8.88 -8.97
N TRP A 203 13.92 -7.60 -8.68
CA TRP A 203 13.73 -6.54 -9.67
C TRP A 203 14.63 -6.72 -10.89
N SER A 204 15.92 -6.97 -10.67
CA SER A 204 16.88 -7.22 -11.75
C SER A 204 16.45 -8.38 -12.63
N LEU A 205 15.98 -9.48 -12.01
CA LEU A 205 15.47 -10.64 -12.73
C LEU A 205 14.19 -10.32 -13.52
N CYS A 206 13.26 -9.58 -12.94
CA CYS A 206 12.03 -9.20 -13.61
C CYS A 206 12.28 -8.27 -14.82
N ILE A 207 13.18 -7.29 -14.67
CA ILE A 207 13.59 -6.35 -15.73
C ILE A 207 14.31 -7.10 -16.86
N ASN A 208 15.30 -7.94 -16.53
CA ASN A 208 16.06 -8.68 -17.53
C ASN A 208 15.18 -9.63 -18.36
N ASN A 209 14.11 -10.16 -17.77
CA ASN A 209 13.17 -11.04 -18.44
C ASN A 209 11.96 -10.30 -19.04
N LEU A 210 11.91 -8.96 -18.97
CA LEU A 210 10.80 -8.13 -19.44
C LEU A 210 9.42 -8.57 -18.90
N THR A 211 9.39 -9.13 -17.70
CA THR A 211 8.17 -9.69 -17.11
C THR A 211 7.34 -8.67 -16.34
N ARG A 212 7.95 -7.57 -15.89
CA ARG A 212 7.32 -6.58 -15.01
C ARG A 212 7.86 -5.17 -15.24
N ALA A 213 7.04 -4.17 -14.90
CA ALA A 213 7.38 -2.77 -14.98
C ALA A 213 7.77 -2.22 -13.59
N HIS A 214 8.95 -1.60 -13.48
CA HIS A 214 9.45 -1.05 -12.21
C HIS A 214 8.58 0.07 -11.61
N TRP A 215 7.71 0.68 -12.40
CA TRP A 215 6.89 1.83 -12.01
C TRP A 215 5.45 1.45 -11.62
N ASP A 216 5.03 0.19 -11.82
CA ASP A 216 3.70 -0.28 -11.46
C ASP A 216 3.60 -0.65 -9.98
N ILE A 217 2.47 -0.29 -9.34
CA ILE A 217 2.25 -0.52 -7.91
C ILE A 217 2.05 -2.00 -7.63
N GLU A 218 1.34 -2.75 -8.49
CA GLU A 218 1.11 -4.18 -8.27
C GLU A 218 2.41 -4.96 -8.37
N ASP A 219 3.27 -4.61 -9.32
CA ASP A 219 4.61 -5.15 -9.43
C ASP A 219 5.49 -4.82 -8.21
N GLN A 220 5.43 -3.58 -7.68
CA GLN A 220 6.10 -3.21 -6.44
C GLN A 220 5.64 -4.03 -5.23
N VAL A 221 4.32 -4.26 -5.11
CA VAL A 221 3.75 -5.13 -4.06
C VAL A 221 4.26 -6.55 -4.21
N TYR A 222 4.25 -7.09 -5.44
CA TYR A 222 4.71 -8.45 -5.70
C TYR A 222 6.17 -8.65 -5.31
N VAL A 223 7.07 -7.78 -5.76
CA VAL A 223 8.51 -7.91 -5.50
C VAL A 223 8.78 -7.88 -4.00
N ARG A 224 8.14 -6.97 -3.27
CA ARG A 224 8.28 -6.86 -1.81
C ARG A 224 7.72 -8.08 -1.08
N ARG A 225 6.55 -8.58 -1.50
CA ARG A 225 5.98 -9.81 -0.94
C ARG A 225 6.89 -11.01 -1.16
N GLU A 226 7.42 -11.14 -2.37
CA GLU A 226 8.30 -12.26 -2.73
C GLU A 226 9.63 -12.19 -1.98
N ALA A 227 10.24 -11.00 -1.90
CA ALA A 227 11.43 -10.78 -1.07
C ALA A 227 11.14 -11.10 0.41
N TYR A 228 9.98 -10.68 0.94
CA TYR A 228 9.62 -10.96 2.33
C TYR A 228 9.42 -12.46 2.58
N ARG A 229 8.76 -13.17 1.64
CA ARG A 229 8.62 -14.63 1.69
C ARG A 229 9.98 -15.33 1.73
N GLN A 230 10.93 -14.91 0.89
CA GLN A 230 12.28 -15.46 0.86
C GLN A 230 13.07 -15.14 2.14
N VAL A 231 12.95 -13.91 2.68
CA VAL A 231 13.51 -13.57 4.00
C VAL A 231 12.92 -14.47 5.09
N GLN A 232 11.60 -14.71 5.10
CA GLN A 232 11.00 -15.61 6.09
C GLN A 232 11.49 -17.05 5.97
N ALA A 233 11.75 -17.52 4.74
CA ALA A 233 12.39 -18.82 4.53
C ALA A 233 13.81 -18.85 5.14
N ILE A 234 14.61 -17.80 4.93
CA ILE A 234 15.95 -17.66 5.56
C ILE A 234 15.85 -17.63 7.09
N ARG A 235 14.83 -16.94 7.62
CA ARG A 235 14.60 -16.80 9.06
C ARG A 235 14.10 -18.07 9.72
N SER A 236 13.49 -18.97 8.96
CA SER A 236 13.02 -20.26 9.45
C SER A 236 14.20 -21.21 9.69
N SER A 237 14.95 -20.93 10.74
CA SER A 237 15.94 -21.86 11.29
C SER A 237 15.30 -23.22 11.58
N ALA A 238 14.01 -23.27 11.90
CA ALA A 238 13.28 -24.51 12.15
C ALA A 238 13.12 -25.41 10.91
N SER A 239 12.97 -24.85 9.70
CA SER A 239 12.92 -25.65 8.47
C SER A 239 14.30 -26.19 8.12
N MET A 240 15.33 -25.34 8.16
CA MET A 240 16.70 -25.78 7.89
C MET A 240 17.21 -26.75 8.95
N ILE A 241 16.88 -26.55 10.24
CA ILE A 241 17.15 -27.52 11.30
C ILE A 241 16.43 -28.84 10.99
N HIS A 242 15.19 -28.79 10.50
CA HIS A 242 14.43 -29.99 10.16
C HIS A 242 15.09 -30.77 9.01
N ASP A 243 15.45 -30.08 7.93
CA ASP A 243 16.04 -30.67 6.73
C ASP A 243 17.41 -31.30 7.07
N LEU A 244 18.25 -30.58 7.83
CA LEU A 244 19.53 -31.09 8.32
C LEU A 244 19.40 -32.23 9.33
N LEU A 245 18.31 -32.28 10.12
CA LEU A 245 18.02 -33.41 11.00
C LEU A 245 17.47 -34.62 10.23
N SER A 246 16.75 -34.42 9.13
CA SER A 246 16.27 -35.52 8.27
C SER A 246 17.38 -36.14 7.42
N GLU A 247 18.42 -35.37 7.09
CA GLU A 247 19.63 -35.88 6.43
C GLU A 247 20.45 -36.82 7.34
N GLY A 248 20.19 -36.84 8.66
CA GLY A 248 20.67 -37.86 9.61
C GLY A 248 22.17 -37.85 9.93
N THR A 249 22.96 -37.04 9.24
CA THR A 249 24.42 -37.04 9.30
C THR A 249 25.02 -36.02 10.27
N LEU A 250 24.27 -34.99 10.68
CA LEU A 250 24.78 -33.87 11.46
C LEU A 250 24.25 -33.85 12.90
N ASN A 251 25.15 -33.76 13.88
CA ASN A 251 24.78 -33.61 15.30
C ASN A 251 24.27 -32.18 15.60
N GLN A 252 23.56 -31.97 16.71
CA GLN A 252 22.98 -30.66 17.06
C GLN A 252 24.00 -29.51 17.13
N SER A 253 25.26 -29.81 17.46
CA SER A 253 26.36 -28.83 17.51
C SER A 253 26.86 -28.47 16.10
N GLU A 254 26.88 -29.44 15.18
CA GLU A 254 27.22 -29.23 13.78
C GLU A 254 26.13 -28.46 13.03
N ILE A 255 24.86 -28.75 13.32
CA ILE A 255 23.71 -27.98 12.82
C ILE A 255 23.78 -26.54 13.33
N ALA A 256 24.09 -26.35 14.62
CA ALA A 256 24.29 -25.02 15.20
C ALA A 256 25.42 -24.24 14.52
N ARG A 257 26.54 -24.91 14.25
CA ARG A 257 27.70 -24.32 13.55
C ARG A 257 27.39 -23.99 12.08
N LYS A 258 26.71 -24.88 11.36
CA LYS A 258 26.33 -24.70 9.95
C LYS A 258 25.31 -23.57 9.75
N LEU A 259 24.42 -23.39 10.73
CA LEU A 259 23.37 -22.36 10.70
C LEU A 259 23.76 -21.06 11.43
N GLY A 260 24.94 -20.99 12.06
CA GLY A 260 25.37 -19.80 12.81
C GLY A 260 24.48 -19.45 14.01
N ILE A 261 23.81 -20.45 14.61
CA ILE A 261 22.88 -20.27 15.73
C ILE A 261 23.37 -21.01 16.99
N SER A 262 22.85 -20.65 18.16
CA SER A 262 23.25 -21.33 19.40
C SER A 262 22.73 -22.78 19.45
N ARG A 263 23.51 -23.69 20.03
CA ARG A 263 23.10 -25.08 20.27
C ARG A 263 21.79 -25.18 21.07
N GLN A 264 21.57 -24.25 22.00
CA GLN A 264 20.33 -24.16 22.78
C GLN A 264 19.12 -23.84 21.90
N ALA A 265 19.27 -22.99 20.88
CA ALA A 265 18.21 -22.68 19.93
C ALA A 265 17.84 -23.91 19.08
N VAL A 266 18.83 -24.69 18.65
CA VAL A 266 18.62 -25.97 17.94
C VAL A 266 17.88 -26.97 18.84
N SER A 267 18.33 -27.14 20.08
CA SER A 267 17.68 -28.04 21.06
C SER A 267 16.23 -27.63 21.36
N ALA A 268 15.95 -26.34 21.54
CA ALA A 268 14.61 -25.83 21.75
C ALA A 268 13.68 -26.05 20.53
N ALA A 269 14.19 -25.90 19.31
CA ALA A 269 13.46 -26.18 18.08
C ALA A 269 13.11 -27.67 17.95
N VAL A 270 14.05 -28.56 18.28
CA VAL A 270 13.83 -30.02 18.32
C VAL A 270 12.76 -30.41 19.35
N LYS A 271 12.82 -29.85 20.56
CA LYS A 271 11.81 -30.10 21.61
C LYS A 271 10.41 -29.63 21.19
N LYS A 272 10.30 -28.44 20.60
CA LYS A 272 9.01 -27.92 20.07
C LYS A 272 8.43 -28.84 19.00
N ARG A 273 9.27 -29.43 18.13
CA ARG A 273 8.83 -30.41 17.12
C ARG A 273 8.29 -31.69 17.76
N ALA A 274 8.98 -32.25 18.74
CA ALA A 274 8.54 -33.45 19.44
C ALA A 274 7.15 -33.24 20.08
N GLN A 275 6.97 -32.11 20.78
CA GLN A 275 5.68 -31.74 21.36
C GLN A 275 4.57 -31.55 20.32
N LYS A 276 4.89 -30.98 19.15
CA LYS A 276 3.93 -30.78 18.05
C LYS A 276 3.54 -32.09 17.36
N LYS A 277 4.44 -33.08 17.29
CA LYS A 277 4.13 -34.43 16.79
C LYS A 277 3.19 -35.18 17.73
N VAL A 278 3.48 -35.15 19.05
CA VAL A 278 2.64 -35.77 20.08
C VAL A 278 1.22 -35.20 20.04
N ARG A 279 1.08 -33.86 20.04
CA ARG A 279 -0.24 -33.20 19.95
C ARG A 279 -1.03 -33.50 18.67
N ARG A 280 -0.36 -33.87 17.56
CA ARG A 280 -1.02 -34.25 16.30
C ARG A 280 -1.43 -35.73 16.26
N GLN A 281 -0.90 -36.56 17.14
CA GLN A 281 -1.29 -37.96 17.28
C GLN A 281 -2.41 -38.16 18.30
N GLU A 282 -2.63 -37.16 19.16
CA GLU A 282 -3.70 -37.11 20.17
C GLU A 282 -4.98 -36.39 19.69
N SER A 283 -4.99 -35.91 18.43
CA SER A 283 -6.16 -35.30 17.75
C SER A 283 -6.57 -36.16 16.58
#